data_AF-A0AAV8EM04-F1
#
_entry.id   AF-A0AAV8EM04-F1
#
_cell.length_a   1.000
_cell.length_b   1.000
_cell.length_c   1.000
_cell.angle_alpha   90.00
_cell.angle_beta   90.00
_cell.angle_gamma   90.00
#
_symmetry.space_group_name_H-M   'P 1'
#
loop_
_entity.id
_entity.type
_entity.pdbx_description
1 polymer ?
#
loop_
_entity_poly.entity_id
_entity_poly.type
_entity_poly.pdbx_seq_one_letter_code
_entity_poly.pdbx_strand_id
1 'polypeptide(L)'
;MAHKVKSSELEEENAHGLANRPKTRKSSSAADLNISEGRNNKLSMISTEEITRDEMFDKILLYHGDEYAIEEITHMRQIRKCEAKPHCNQKKNLEDDINLEFLLVQSSNAVALGDRKMAEELIKELRKQASPIGSGTQRLACILTDGLQARLDGTGRETYRRLVNRQISTREILKVYHMYITACPFLKISYSFTNDYICKVAENASRIHIIDLGINFGFQWPPLIQALSKRKGGAPKLRITGIDLPQPGFRPTERIKQTGLRLEEYAKNFGVPFEYHCIATLWETICIEDLKIDDEEVLIVISLYRFKQDRDETFAKDSSRVHVLNLIRQIKPTLFILGIFNGSFSPLFARRFRKVLLQYSLLFDMFDTLVPRDDEGRQLMERALLAPPIFNLVACEGCDQVERPDTYKGWHNSISEAGFQQLPLDQGIVKNCNAKVKSGYHESFFVDEESDWLLQGWKGRINYALSVWKAKLEYS
;
A
#
# COMPACT_ATOMS: atom_id res chain seq x y z
N MET A 1 43.56 -27.02 -69.16
CA MET A 1 42.78 -27.10 -70.41
C MET A 1 41.54 -26.24 -70.21
N ALA A 2 41.58 -24.94 -70.51
CA ALA A 2 41.42 -24.30 -71.83
C ALA A 2 39.94 -23.98 -72.15
N HIS A 3 39.73 -22.77 -72.69
CA HIS A 3 38.49 -22.08 -73.13
C HIS A 3 37.66 -21.41 -72.02
N LYS A 4 37.54 -20.09 -71.87
CA LYS A 4 37.80 -18.87 -72.68
C LYS A 4 37.00 -18.73 -73.98
N VAL A 5 35.98 -17.87 -73.94
CA VAL A 5 35.45 -16.97 -75.00
C VAL A 5 34.79 -15.80 -74.21
N LYS A 6 35.40 -14.62 -73.98
CA LYS A 6 35.52 -13.39 -74.84
C LYS A 6 34.22 -13.09 -75.60
N SER A 7 33.62 -11.91 -75.64
CA SER A 7 34.08 -10.54 -75.93
C SER A 7 32.77 -9.69 -75.91
N SER A 8 32.69 -8.37 -75.82
CA SER A 8 33.46 -7.22 -76.34
C SER A 8 32.82 -5.96 -75.72
N GLU A 9 33.62 -4.99 -75.23
CA GLU A 9 33.74 -3.62 -75.80
C GLU A 9 32.65 -2.63 -75.33
N LEU A 10 32.87 -1.35 -75.02
CA LEU A 10 33.99 -0.39 -74.97
C LEU A 10 33.47 0.82 -74.13
N GLU A 11 34.40 1.55 -73.48
CA GLU A 11 34.51 3.04 -73.39
C GLU A 11 33.26 3.87 -72.98
N GLU A 12 33.28 5.02 -72.30
CA GLU A 12 34.26 6.02 -71.82
C GLU A 12 33.40 6.99 -70.97
N GLU A 13 33.85 7.41 -69.79
CA GLU A 13 34.21 8.80 -69.45
C GLU A 13 33.15 9.67 -68.73
N ASN A 14 33.66 10.23 -67.62
CA ASN A 14 33.56 11.61 -67.15
C ASN A 14 32.23 12.26 -66.69
N ALA A 15 32.26 12.54 -65.37
CA ALA A 15 32.29 13.88 -64.76
C ALA A 15 30.99 14.68 -64.55
N HIS A 16 30.79 14.97 -63.25
CA HIS A 16 30.40 16.24 -62.62
C HIS A 16 29.34 17.15 -63.27
N GLY A 17 28.31 17.51 -62.49
CA GLY A 17 27.60 18.78 -62.70
C GLY A 17 26.27 18.91 -61.95
N LEU A 18 26.25 19.78 -60.93
CA LEU A 18 25.09 20.21 -60.15
C LEU A 18 24.10 21.06 -60.97
N ALA A 19 22.78 20.88 -60.75
CA ALA A 19 21.81 21.91 -60.29
C ALA A 19 20.35 21.76 -60.83
N ASN A 20 19.40 21.66 -59.88
CA ASN A 20 18.03 22.23 -59.81
C ASN A 20 16.93 21.97 -60.88
N ARG A 21 15.95 21.10 -60.48
CA ARG A 21 14.44 21.16 -60.48
C ARG A 21 13.70 21.97 -61.59
N PRO A 22 12.49 21.55 -62.10
CA PRO A 22 11.36 21.04 -61.30
C PRO A 22 10.34 20.03 -61.94
N LYS A 23 9.52 19.42 -61.05
CA LYS A 23 8.13 18.91 -61.19
C LYS A 23 7.78 17.84 -62.26
N THR A 24 7.52 16.63 -61.77
CA THR A 24 6.32 15.83 -62.16
C THR A 24 5.90 14.91 -61.00
N ARG A 25 4.60 14.93 -60.69
CA ARG A 25 3.91 14.13 -59.65
C ARG A 25 3.76 12.68 -60.12
N LYS A 26 3.95 11.70 -59.22
CA LYS A 26 2.98 10.61 -58.93
C LYS A 26 3.42 9.73 -57.75
N SER A 27 2.63 9.85 -56.67
CA SER A 27 2.22 8.85 -55.66
C SER A 27 3.22 7.89 -55.02
N SER A 28 3.62 8.22 -53.78
CA SER A 28 3.97 7.24 -52.74
C SER A 28 2.74 6.99 -51.86
N SER A 29 2.34 5.72 -51.69
CA SER A 29 1.33 5.30 -50.72
C SER A 29 1.97 5.01 -49.36
N ALA A 30 1.76 5.90 -48.40
CA ALA A 30 1.84 5.61 -46.96
C ALA A 30 1.01 6.69 -46.27
N ALA A 31 -0.23 6.35 -45.92
CA ALA A 31 -1.13 7.17 -45.10
C ALA A 31 -1.22 6.45 -43.74
N ASP A 32 -0.64 7.02 -42.69
CA ASP A 32 -1.28 7.99 -41.78
C ASP A 32 -2.07 7.28 -40.66
N LEU A 33 -1.36 6.95 -39.58
CA LEU A 33 -1.97 6.91 -38.24
C LEU A 33 -1.41 8.09 -37.46
N ASN A 34 -2.23 9.13 -37.40
CA ASN A 34 -1.94 10.40 -36.78
C ASN A 34 -1.54 10.23 -35.30
N ILE A 35 -0.31 10.67 -35.04
CA ILE A 35 0.24 11.03 -33.74
C ILE A 35 -0.51 12.28 -33.28
N SER A 36 -1.43 12.14 -32.33
CA SER A 36 -1.79 13.24 -31.43
C SER A 36 -0.99 13.07 -30.14
N GLU A 37 0.28 13.46 -30.22
CA GLU A 37 1.07 13.85 -29.04
C GLU A 37 0.35 15.02 -28.38
N GLY A 38 -0.50 14.69 -27.41
CA GLY A 38 -0.94 15.63 -26.40
C GLY A 38 0.29 16.16 -25.69
N ARG A 39 0.67 17.40 -26.01
CA ARG A 39 1.61 18.24 -25.27
C ARG A 39 1.21 18.26 -23.79
N ASN A 40 1.74 17.32 -23.02
CA ASN A 40 1.78 17.42 -21.58
C ASN A 40 3.17 17.92 -21.20
N ASN A 41 3.20 19.22 -20.90
CA ASN A 41 4.19 19.97 -20.13
C ASN A 41 5.62 19.44 -20.10
N LYS A 42 6.56 20.29 -20.57
CA LYS A 42 7.93 20.32 -20.04
C LYS A 42 7.84 20.35 -18.51
N LEU A 43 7.88 19.18 -17.86
CA LEU A 43 8.02 19.09 -16.43
C LEU A 43 9.39 19.67 -16.11
N SER A 44 9.36 20.83 -15.46
CA SER A 44 10.55 21.52 -15.00
C SER A 44 11.42 20.53 -14.24
N MET A 45 12.68 20.45 -14.65
CA MET A 45 13.76 19.81 -13.94
C MET A 45 14.04 20.60 -12.66
N ILE A 46 13.14 20.50 -11.68
CA ILE A 46 13.34 21.01 -10.33
C ILE A 46 13.74 19.79 -9.50
N SER A 47 15.01 19.72 -9.14
CA SER A 47 15.42 19.04 -7.92
C SER A 47 14.77 19.80 -6.77
N THR A 48 13.51 19.51 -6.46
CA THR A 48 12.98 19.94 -5.18
C THR A 48 13.70 19.07 -4.16
N GLU A 49 14.60 19.68 -3.41
CA GLU A 49 14.95 19.22 -2.07
C GLU A 49 13.63 19.05 -1.32
N GLU A 50 13.07 17.84 -1.39
CA GLU A 50 11.87 17.50 -0.66
C GLU A 50 12.27 17.57 0.81
N ILE A 51 11.56 18.40 1.60
CA ILE A 51 11.85 18.62 3.02
C ILE A 51 11.99 17.25 3.69
N THR A 52 13.19 16.93 4.14
CA THR A 52 13.50 15.65 4.78
C THR A 52 12.78 15.54 6.12
N ARG A 53 12.67 16.66 6.84
CA ARG A 53 12.03 16.81 8.14
C ARG A 53 11.77 18.29 8.45
N ASP A 54 10.70 18.58 9.18
CA ASP A 54 10.41 19.88 9.77
C ASP A 54 9.58 19.72 11.07
N GLU A 55 9.13 20.83 11.65
CA GLU A 55 8.29 20.84 12.85
C GLU A 55 7.00 20.02 12.70
N MET A 56 6.39 19.97 11.50
CA MET A 56 5.18 19.19 11.25
C MET A 56 5.48 17.69 11.29
N PHE A 57 6.61 17.25 10.71
CA PHE A 57 7.06 15.86 10.84
C PHE A 57 7.29 15.49 12.30
N ASP A 58 8.01 16.32 13.05
CA ASP A 58 8.30 16.05 14.46
C ASP A 58 7.03 15.97 15.28
N LYS A 59 6.10 16.91 15.07
CA LYS A 59 4.79 16.93 15.72
C LYS A 59 3.96 15.65 15.49
N ILE A 60 4.06 15.04 14.31
CA ILE A 60 3.22 13.89 13.93
C ILE A 60 3.94 12.55 14.22
N LEU A 61 5.24 12.47 14.00
CA LEU A 61 6.01 11.23 14.02
C LEU A 61 6.74 10.97 15.33
N LEU A 62 6.89 11.95 16.22
CA LEU A 62 7.52 11.71 17.53
C LEU A 62 6.48 11.49 18.62
N TYR A 63 6.91 10.82 19.68
CA TYR A 63 6.06 10.60 20.84
C TYR A 63 6.00 11.88 21.69
N HIS A 64 4.85 12.58 21.63
CA HIS A 64 4.56 13.79 22.43
C HIS A 64 3.80 13.49 23.72
N GLY A 65 3.53 12.21 24.02
CA GLY A 65 2.71 11.79 25.17
C GLY A 65 1.25 11.51 24.79
N ASP A 66 0.56 10.78 25.67
CA ASP A 66 -0.82 10.36 25.42
C ASP A 66 -1.84 11.50 25.56
N GLU A 67 -1.61 12.48 26.43
CA GLU A 67 -2.51 13.63 26.64
C GLU A 67 -2.72 14.44 25.35
N TYR A 68 -1.62 14.78 24.66
CA TYR A 68 -1.66 15.51 23.40
C TYR A 68 -2.48 14.76 22.34
N ALA A 69 -2.29 13.44 22.23
CA ALA A 69 -3.05 12.62 21.28
C ALA A 69 -4.55 12.59 21.63
N ILE A 70 -4.90 12.54 22.92
CA ILE A 70 -6.29 12.52 23.38
C ILE A 70 -7.00 13.83 23.05
N GLU A 71 -6.33 14.97 23.17
CA GLU A 71 -6.88 16.28 22.80
C GLU A 71 -7.23 16.33 21.31
N GLU A 72 -6.32 15.90 20.43
CA GLU A 72 -6.56 15.86 18.98
C GLU A 72 -7.74 14.94 18.62
N ILE A 73 -7.79 13.74 19.22
CA ILE A 73 -8.89 12.79 19.02
C ILE A 73 -10.22 13.40 19.45
N THR A 74 -10.24 14.07 20.60
CA THR A 74 -11.44 14.70 21.17
C THR A 74 -11.93 15.83 20.28
N HIS A 75 -11.02 16.67 19.81
CA HIS A 75 -11.32 17.79 18.92
C HIS A 75 -11.94 17.31 17.59
N MET A 76 -11.33 16.32 16.94
CA MET A 76 -11.83 15.73 15.68
C MET A 76 -13.26 15.20 15.84
N ARG A 77 -13.54 14.48 16.93
CA ARG A 77 -14.88 13.97 17.21
C ARG A 77 -15.90 15.06 17.52
N GLN A 78 -15.50 16.13 18.20
CA GLN A 78 -16.39 17.25 18.49
C GLN A 78 -16.84 17.93 17.20
N ILE A 79 -15.91 18.20 16.27
CA ILE A 79 -16.24 18.74 14.94
C ILE A 79 -17.24 17.82 14.24
N ARG A 80 -16.96 16.51 14.21
CA ARG A 80 -17.84 15.54 13.56
C ARG A 80 -19.23 15.48 14.19
N LYS A 81 -19.33 15.53 15.52
CA LYS A 81 -20.62 15.59 16.24
C LYS A 81 -21.42 16.85 15.91
N CYS A 82 -20.75 17.99 15.69
CA CYS A 82 -21.41 19.23 15.28
C CYS A 82 -22.02 19.10 13.88
N GLU A 83 -21.33 18.45 12.94
CA GLU A 83 -21.89 18.13 11.61
C GLU A 83 -23.06 17.13 11.68
N ALA A 84 -23.07 16.26 12.69
CA ALA A 84 -24.06 15.19 12.83
C ALA A 84 -25.38 15.61 13.53
N LYS A 85 -25.51 16.86 14.02
CA LYS A 85 -26.74 17.34 14.67
C LYS A 85 -27.94 17.34 13.71
N PRO A 86 -29.17 17.13 14.22
CA PRO A 86 -30.24 16.55 13.43
C PRO A 86 -30.86 17.58 12.50
N HIS A 87 -30.69 17.38 11.21
CA HIS A 87 -31.74 17.73 10.26
C HIS A 87 -32.58 16.47 10.02
N CYS A 88 -33.86 16.69 9.75
CA CYS A 88 -34.96 15.74 9.48
C CYS A 88 -34.66 14.53 8.53
N ASN A 89 -33.41 14.37 8.06
CA ASN A 89 -33.00 13.50 6.98
C ASN A 89 -32.31 12.20 7.41
N GLN A 90 -32.13 11.88 8.71
CA GLN A 90 -31.43 10.63 9.08
C GLN A 90 -32.17 9.36 8.62
N LYS A 91 -33.51 9.33 8.71
CA LYS A 91 -34.32 8.22 8.18
C LYS A 91 -34.24 8.12 6.65
N LYS A 92 -34.33 9.28 5.98
CA LYS A 92 -34.22 9.37 4.51
C LYS A 92 -32.84 8.92 4.02
N ASN A 93 -31.76 9.35 4.68
CA ASN A 93 -30.40 8.94 4.34
C ASN A 93 -30.19 7.43 4.54
N LEU A 94 -30.81 6.83 5.57
CA LEU A 94 -30.75 5.39 5.78
C LEU A 94 -31.50 4.61 4.68
N GLU A 95 -32.70 5.09 4.28
CA GLU A 95 -33.45 4.51 3.16
C GLU A 95 -32.68 4.66 1.83
N ASP A 96 -32.08 5.84 1.60
CA ASP A 96 -31.25 6.11 0.43
C ASP A 96 -30.00 5.20 0.42
N ASP A 97 -29.33 5.00 1.56
CA ASP A 97 -28.18 4.12 1.69
C ASP A 97 -28.56 2.64 1.45
N ILE A 98 -29.69 2.17 1.99
CA ILE A 98 -30.20 0.80 1.76
C ILE A 98 -30.53 0.60 0.27
N ASN A 99 -31.17 1.58 -0.35
CA ASN A 99 -31.47 1.55 -1.78
C ASN A 99 -30.18 1.50 -2.61
N LEU A 100 -29.15 2.25 -2.21
CA LEU A 100 -27.86 2.28 -2.91
C LEU A 100 -27.13 0.94 -2.81
N GLU A 101 -27.10 0.30 -1.65
CA GLU A 101 -26.52 -1.05 -1.48
C GLU A 101 -27.27 -2.08 -2.34
N PHE A 102 -28.60 -2.00 -2.38
CA PHE A 102 -29.40 -2.87 -3.23
C PHE A 102 -29.06 -2.67 -4.72
N LEU A 103 -28.98 -1.43 -5.19
CA LEU A 103 -28.60 -1.11 -6.57
C LEU A 103 -27.20 -1.62 -6.91
N LEU A 104 -26.22 -1.49 -6.00
CA LEU A 104 -24.87 -2.02 -6.18
C LEU A 104 -24.88 -3.54 -6.38
N VAL A 105 -25.64 -4.27 -5.55
CA VAL A 105 -25.77 -5.73 -5.67
C VAL A 105 -26.44 -6.11 -6.98
N GLN A 106 -27.53 -5.44 -7.38
CA GLN A 106 -28.20 -5.71 -8.66
C GLN A 106 -27.28 -5.44 -9.85
N SER A 107 -26.55 -4.34 -9.83
CA SER A 107 -25.58 -3.97 -10.88
C SER A 107 -24.49 -5.04 -11.01
N SER A 108 -23.97 -5.51 -9.87
CA SER A 108 -22.96 -6.59 -9.87
C SER A 108 -23.51 -7.91 -10.42
N ASN A 109 -24.77 -8.25 -10.16
CA ASN A 109 -25.41 -9.45 -10.71
C ASN A 109 -25.62 -9.31 -12.23
N ALA A 110 -26.10 -8.16 -12.70
CA ALA A 110 -26.28 -7.90 -14.14
C ALA A 110 -24.95 -8.02 -14.89
N VAL A 111 -23.88 -7.43 -14.36
CA VAL A 111 -22.52 -7.58 -14.91
C VAL A 111 -22.05 -9.04 -14.88
N ALA A 112 -22.32 -9.78 -13.79
CA ALA A 112 -21.94 -11.19 -13.69
C ALA A 112 -22.69 -12.09 -14.70
N LEU A 113 -23.94 -11.76 -15.02
CA LEU A 113 -24.77 -12.47 -15.99
C LEU A 113 -24.50 -12.05 -17.45
N GLY A 114 -23.69 -11.01 -17.66
CA GLY A 114 -23.43 -10.45 -18.99
C GLY A 114 -24.59 -9.63 -19.56
N ASP A 115 -25.58 -9.26 -18.75
CA ASP A 115 -26.66 -8.36 -19.16
C ASP A 115 -26.16 -6.91 -19.18
N ARG A 116 -25.47 -6.56 -20.27
CA ARG A 116 -24.85 -5.25 -20.43
C ARG A 116 -25.86 -4.11 -20.38
N LYS A 117 -27.04 -4.28 -20.99
CA LYS A 117 -28.07 -3.22 -21.04
C LYS A 117 -28.58 -2.91 -19.64
N MET A 118 -28.96 -3.94 -18.88
CA MET A 118 -29.41 -3.75 -17.49
C MET A 118 -28.28 -3.17 -16.62
N ALA A 119 -27.05 -3.65 -16.79
CA ALA A 119 -25.91 -3.13 -16.05
C ALA A 119 -25.68 -1.63 -16.31
N GLU A 120 -25.72 -1.18 -17.56
CA GLU A 120 -25.58 0.25 -17.92
C GLU A 120 -26.68 1.12 -17.33
N GLU A 121 -27.94 0.65 -17.36
CA GLU A 121 -29.08 1.36 -16.77
C GLU A 121 -28.93 1.51 -15.25
N LEU A 122 -28.55 0.42 -14.55
CA LEU A 122 -28.34 0.43 -13.10
C LEU A 122 -27.13 1.28 -12.71
N ILE A 123 -26.02 1.21 -13.45
CA ILE A 123 -24.83 2.06 -13.22
C ILE A 123 -25.17 3.54 -13.41
N LYS A 124 -25.99 3.87 -14.42
CA LYS A 124 -26.47 5.25 -14.62
C LYS A 124 -27.29 5.74 -13.44
N GLU A 125 -28.09 4.87 -12.83
CA GLU A 125 -28.86 5.21 -11.62
C GLU A 125 -27.95 5.37 -10.40
N LEU A 126 -26.98 4.46 -10.20
CA LEU A 126 -25.97 4.58 -9.15
C LEU A 126 -25.24 5.93 -9.20
N ARG A 127 -24.84 6.39 -10.40
CA ARG A 127 -24.15 7.68 -10.58
C ARG A 127 -24.98 8.90 -10.17
N LYS A 128 -26.31 8.81 -10.17
CA LYS A 128 -27.17 9.91 -9.70
C LYS A 128 -27.22 10.00 -8.18
N GLN A 129 -27.03 8.87 -7.49
CA GLN A 129 -27.19 8.75 -6.04
C GLN A 129 -25.85 8.74 -5.28
N ALA A 130 -24.78 8.27 -5.93
CA ALA A 130 -23.44 8.28 -5.36
C ALA A 130 -22.87 9.70 -5.25
N SER A 131 -22.11 9.97 -4.19
CA SER A 131 -21.54 11.29 -3.93
C SER A 131 -20.20 11.18 -3.20
N PRO A 132 -19.13 11.84 -3.69
CA PRO A 132 -17.81 11.80 -3.07
C PRO A 132 -17.71 12.59 -1.76
N ILE A 133 -18.73 13.41 -1.45
CA ILE A 133 -18.83 14.20 -0.21
C ILE A 133 -20.04 13.78 0.65
N GLY A 134 -20.73 12.71 0.24
CA GLY A 134 -21.94 12.18 0.90
C GLY A 134 -21.66 11.30 2.11
N SER A 135 -22.60 10.41 2.43
CA SER A 135 -22.45 9.35 3.44
C SER A 135 -21.29 8.40 3.10
N GLY A 136 -20.84 7.60 4.07
CA GLY A 136 -19.83 6.57 3.82
C GLY A 136 -20.24 5.63 2.68
N THR A 137 -21.52 5.23 2.64
CA THR A 137 -22.11 4.39 1.58
C THR A 137 -22.08 5.09 0.22
N GLN A 138 -22.44 6.37 0.14
CA GLN A 138 -22.38 7.14 -1.10
C GLN A 138 -20.95 7.28 -1.64
N ARG A 139 -19.96 7.48 -0.77
CA ARG A 139 -18.54 7.60 -1.16
C ARG A 139 -17.98 6.27 -1.65
N LEU A 140 -18.30 5.17 -0.96
CA LEU A 140 -17.94 3.82 -1.40
C LEU A 140 -18.61 3.47 -2.75
N ALA A 141 -19.88 3.84 -2.91
CA ALA A 141 -20.62 3.61 -4.15
C ALA A 141 -19.96 4.29 -5.35
N CYS A 142 -19.34 5.47 -5.20
CA CYS A 142 -18.57 6.09 -6.29
C CYS A 142 -17.48 5.13 -6.81
N ILE A 143 -16.67 4.58 -5.89
CA ILE A 143 -15.54 3.71 -6.24
C ILE A 143 -16.03 2.40 -6.85
N LEU A 144 -17.05 1.78 -6.26
CA LEU A 144 -17.61 0.51 -6.74
C LEU A 144 -18.27 0.68 -8.12
N THR A 145 -18.97 1.80 -8.33
CA THR A 145 -19.61 2.11 -9.62
C THR A 145 -18.57 2.31 -10.72
N ASP A 146 -17.47 3.01 -10.43
CA ASP A 146 -16.36 3.17 -11.37
C ASP A 146 -15.70 1.82 -11.69
N GLY A 147 -15.53 0.96 -10.67
CA GLY A 147 -15.03 -0.40 -10.86
C GLY A 147 -15.95 -1.27 -11.73
N LEU A 148 -17.27 -1.20 -11.51
CA LEU A 148 -18.27 -1.92 -12.30
C LEU A 148 -18.27 -1.45 -13.76
N GLN A 149 -18.21 -0.14 -14.00
CA GLN A 149 -18.14 0.42 -15.35
C GLN A 149 -16.85 -0.01 -16.05
N ALA A 150 -15.69 0.13 -15.40
CA ALA A 150 -14.41 -0.26 -15.98
C ALA A 150 -14.33 -1.76 -16.29
N ARG A 151 -14.97 -2.59 -15.46
CA ARG A 151 -15.14 -4.02 -15.73
C ARG A 151 -15.95 -4.26 -17.00
N LEU A 152 -17.09 -3.59 -17.12
CA LEU A 152 -18.02 -3.74 -18.24
C LEU A 152 -17.39 -3.29 -19.57
N ASP A 153 -16.52 -2.29 -19.50
CA ASP A 153 -15.80 -1.75 -20.66
C ASP A 153 -14.46 -2.45 -20.93
N GLY A 154 -14.03 -3.38 -20.09
CA GLY A 154 -12.74 -4.07 -20.22
C GLY A 154 -11.51 -3.19 -19.99
N THR A 155 -11.67 -2.05 -19.29
CA THR A 155 -10.61 -1.05 -19.05
C THR A 155 -10.01 -1.13 -17.64
N GLY A 156 -10.37 -2.15 -16.85
CA GLY A 156 -9.94 -2.29 -15.45
C GLY A 156 -8.43 -2.22 -15.25
N ARG A 157 -7.64 -2.95 -16.05
CA ARG A 157 -6.17 -2.97 -15.94
C ARG A 157 -5.55 -1.58 -16.11
N GLU A 158 -5.93 -0.89 -17.18
CA GLU A 158 -5.36 0.41 -17.52
C GLU A 158 -5.74 1.46 -16.48
N THR A 159 -7.01 1.50 -16.08
CA THR A 159 -7.51 2.42 -15.07
C THR A 159 -6.86 2.17 -13.71
N TYR A 160 -6.72 0.92 -13.29
CA TYR A 160 -6.00 0.57 -12.07
C TYR A 160 -4.55 1.06 -12.09
N ARG A 161 -3.83 0.85 -13.21
CA ARG A 161 -2.45 1.37 -13.38
C ARG A 161 -2.38 2.88 -13.25
N ARG A 162 -3.36 3.63 -13.80
CA ARG A 162 -3.42 5.09 -13.63
C ARG A 162 -3.66 5.48 -12.17
N LEU A 163 -4.51 4.76 -11.44
CA LEU A 163 -4.79 5.03 -10.02
C LEU A 163 -3.56 4.82 -9.13
N VAL A 164 -2.84 3.70 -9.29
CA VAL A 164 -1.65 3.38 -8.46
C VAL A 164 -0.42 4.20 -8.81
N ASN A 165 -0.32 4.69 -10.06
CA ASN A 165 0.80 5.53 -10.50
C ASN A 165 0.62 7.01 -10.15
N ARG A 166 -0.48 7.38 -9.48
CA ARG A 166 -0.69 8.74 -9.00
C ARG A 166 0.39 9.07 -7.97
N GLN A 167 1.22 10.06 -8.28
CA GLN A 167 2.19 10.58 -7.33
C GLN A 167 1.47 11.39 -6.25
N ILE A 168 1.88 11.15 -5.01
CA ILE A 168 1.41 11.85 -3.82
C ILE A 168 2.66 12.27 -3.08
N SER A 169 2.75 13.55 -2.71
CA SER A 169 3.91 14.06 -2.00
C SER A 169 4.03 13.45 -0.60
N THR A 170 5.26 13.42 -0.06
CA THR A 170 5.49 12.93 1.30
C THR A 170 4.66 13.70 2.33
N ARG A 171 4.49 15.03 2.16
CA ARG A 171 3.70 15.88 3.06
C ARG A 171 2.21 15.56 3.00
N GLU A 172 1.67 15.31 1.82
CA GLU A 172 0.27 14.86 1.67
C GLU A 172 0.05 13.51 2.36
N ILE A 173 1.00 12.57 2.21
CA ILE A 173 0.92 11.29 2.93
C ILE A 173 1.07 11.46 4.44
N LEU A 174 1.91 12.40 4.90
CA LEU A 174 2.01 12.75 6.32
C LEU A 174 0.68 13.27 6.89
N LYS A 175 -0.05 14.12 6.13
CA LYS A 175 -1.40 14.58 6.52
C LYS A 175 -2.38 13.43 6.62
N VAL A 176 -2.37 12.52 5.65
CA VAL A 176 -3.21 11.31 5.66
C VAL A 176 -2.86 10.44 6.85
N TYR A 177 -1.57 10.22 7.11
CA TYR A 177 -1.11 9.45 8.25
C TYR A 177 -1.58 10.06 9.56
N HIS A 178 -1.42 11.38 9.76
CA HIS A 178 -1.89 12.09 10.96
C HIS A 178 -3.39 11.95 11.16
N MET A 179 -4.20 12.26 10.13
CA MET A 179 -5.65 12.05 10.17
C MET A 179 -5.99 10.60 10.57
N TYR A 180 -5.33 9.62 9.95
CA TYR A 180 -5.62 8.23 10.18
C TYR A 180 -5.26 7.79 11.60
N ILE A 181 -4.07 8.09 12.12
CA ILE A 181 -3.68 7.68 13.49
C ILE A 181 -4.48 8.41 14.57
N THR A 182 -5.01 9.59 14.27
CA THR A 182 -5.91 10.32 15.17
C THR A 182 -7.31 9.69 15.15
N ALA A 183 -7.86 9.36 13.99
CA ALA A 183 -9.18 8.76 13.91
C ALA A 183 -9.19 7.27 14.32
N CYS A 184 -8.17 6.53 13.91
CA CYS A 184 -8.11 5.08 13.90
C CYS A 184 -6.83 4.56 14.58
N PRO A 185 -6.93 3.66 15.58
CA PRO A 185 -5.77 3.19 16.32
C PRO A 185 -4.89 2.22 15.53
N PHE A 186 -5.35 1.67 14.40
CA PHE A 186 -4.76 0.46 13.83
C PHE A 186 -3.26 0.57 13.52
N LEU A 187 -2.83 1.64 12.84
CA LEU A 187 -1.40 1.83 12.55
C LEU A 187 -0.60 2.14 13.82
N LYS A 188 -1.13 2.98 14.72
CA LYS A 188 -0.46 3.36 15.97
C LYS A 188 -0.20 2.14 16.86
N ILE A 189 -1.19 1.24 16.99
CA ILE A 189 -1.07 0.00 17.76
C ILE A 189 -0.10 -0.97 17.10
N SER A 190 -0.13 -1.09 15.77
CA SER A 190 0.78 -1.96 15.02
C SER A 190 2.24 -1.55 15.16
N TYR A 191 2.51 -0.25 15.05
CA TYR A 191 3.84 0.30 15.27
C TYR A 191 4.27 0.18 16.72
N SER A 192 3.38 0.43 17.68
CA SER A 192 3.69 0.22 19.10
C SER A 192 4.03 -1.23 19.39
N PHE A 193 3.20 -2.18 18.96
CA PHE A 193 3.41 -3.60 19.16
C PHE A 193 4.78 -4.02 18.62
N THR A 194 5.06 -3.64 17.37
CA THR A 194 6.32 -3.98 16.70
C THR A 194 7.51 -3.35 17.40
N ASN A 195 7.44 -2.06 17.72
CA ASN A 195 8.52 -1.32 18.37
C ASN A 195 8.78 -1.82 19.81
N ASP A 196 7.74 -2.23 20.54
CA ASP A 196 7.87 -2.79 21.89
C ASP A 196 8.64 -4.13 21.84
N TYR A 197 8.38 -4.99 20.85
CA TYR A 197 9.17 -6.22 20.63
C TYR A 197 10.62 -5.91 20.25
N ILE A 198 10.85 -4.94 19.38
CA ILE A 198 12.22 -4.51 19.02
C ILE A 198 12.96 -4.01 20.25
N CYS A 199 12.35 -3.12 21.04
CA CYS A 199 12.92 -2.60 22.28
C CYS A 199 13.26 -3.72 23.28
N LYS A 200 12.41 -4.76 23.35
CA LYS A 200 12.65 -5.92 24.20
C LYS A 200 13.88 -6.72 23.78
N VAL A 201 14.02 -7.08 22.50
CA VAL A 201 15.23 -7.79 22.02
C VAL A 201 16.46 -6.89 21.96
N ALA A 202 16.24 -5.58 21.91
CA ALA A 202 17.28 -4.57 21.96
C ALA A 202 17.89 -4.40 23.36
N GLU A 203 17.28 -4.84 24.45
CA GLU A 203 17.66 -4.44 25.82
C GLU A 203 19.17 -4.56 26.09
N ASN A 204 19.81 -5.63 25.61
CA ASN A 204 21.24 -5.91 25.80
C ASN A 204 22.06 -5.91 24.48
N ALA A 205 21.47 -5.48 23.37
CA ALA A 205 22.12 -5.51 22.06
C ALA A 205 23.07 -4.31 21.87
N SER A 206 24.28 -4.54 21.34
CA SER A 206 25.16 -3.45 20.89
C SER A 206 24.78 -2.94 19.50
N ARG A 207 24.27 -3.84 18.64
CA ARG A 207 23.85 -3.57 17.26
C ARG A 207 22.49 -4.21 16.96
N ILE A 208 21.66 -3.47 16.26
CA ILE A 208 20.34 -3.92 15.79
C ILE A 208 20.28 -3.69 14.29
N HIS A 209 19.75 -4.68 13.57
CA HIS A 209 19.44 -4.53 12.16
C HIS A 209 17.98 -4.89 11.89
N ILE A 210 17.26 -3.93 11.34
CA ILE A 210 15.87 -4.07 10.93
C ILE A 210 15.82 -4.17 9.41
N ILE A 211 15.26 -5.25 8.90
CA ILE A 211 14.87 -5.38 7.49
C ILE A 211 13.37 -5.10 7.40
N ASP A 212 13.00 -3.99 6.79
CA ASP A 212 11.62 -3.54 6.62
C ASP A 212 11.12 -3.80 5.19
N LEU A 213 10.31 -4.85 5.03
CA LEU A 213 9.69 -5.25 3.79
C LEU A 213 8.44 -4.39 3.52
N GLY A 214 8.66 -3.35 2.72
CA GLY A 214 7.67 -2.35 2.35
C GLY A 214 7.76 -1.07 3.19
N ILE A 215 8.99 -0.59 3.44
CA ILE A 215 9.28 0.58 4.30
C ILE A 215 8.49 1.85 3.95
N ASN A 216 8.13 2.01 2.68
CA ASN A 216 7.28 3.09 2.19
C ASN A 216 7.85 4.49 2.56
N PHE A 217 7.25 5.19 3.54
CA PHE A 217 7.72 6.49 4.05
C PHE A 217 8.42 6.38 5.42
N GLY A 218 8.63 5.18 5.97
CA GLY A 218 9.40 4.97 7.20
C GLY A 218 8.84 5.63 8.46
N PHE A 219 7.55 5.98 8.49
CA PHE A 219 6.91 6.70 9.61
C PHE A 219 6.87 5.91 10.94
N GLN A 220 7.10 4.60 10.91
CA GLN A 220 7.23 3.77 12.11
C GLN A 220 8.53 4.05 12.90
N TRP A 221 9.60 4.45 12.22
CA TRP A 221 10.95 4.42 12.76
C TRP A 221 11.34 5.63 13.63
N PRO A 222 10.87 6.87 13.40
CA PRO A 222 11.21 7.99 14.28
C PRO A 222 10.85 7.78 15.77
N PRO A 223 9.66 7.26 16.14
CA PRO A 223 9.37 6.91 17.53
C PRO A 223 10.33 5.85 18.09
N LEU A 224 10.73 4.86 17.29
CA LEU A 224 11.68 3.82 17.72
C LEU A 224 13.07 4.41 17.98
N ILE A 225 13.56 5.25 17.06
CA ILE A 225 14.84 5.95 17.21
C ILE A 225 14.84 6.77 18.51
N GLN A 226 13.75 7.51 18.78
CA GLN A 226 13.57 8.26 20.02
C GLN A 226 13.53 7.36 21.26
N ALA A 227 12.95 6.16 21.17
CA ALA A 227 12.92 5.21 22.29
C ALA A 227 14.31 4.60 22.56
N LEU A 228 15.04 4.23 21.51
CA LEU A 228 16.38 3.65 21.62
C LEU A 228 17.42 4.65 22.17
N SER A 229 17.27 5.95 21.89
CA SER A 229 18.15 6.98 22.47
C SER A 229 18.00 7.11 23.99
N LYS A 230 16.84 6.72 24.53
CA LYS A 230 16.54 6.74 25.97
C LYS A 230 16.85 5.39 26.65
N ARG A 231 17.37 4.40 25.92
CA ARG A 231 17.66 3.07 26.45
C ARG A 231 18.71 3.15 27.56
N LYS A 232 18.48 2.42 28.66
CA LYS A 232 19.47 2.23 29.72
C LYS A 232 20.70 1.52 29.13
N GLY A 233 21.90 2.02 29.41
CA GLY A 233 23.14 1.51 28.80
C GLY A 233 23.52 2.17 27.46
N GLY A 234 22.74 3.16 26.99
CA GLY A 234 23.03 3.95 25.80
C GLY A 234 22.41 3.37 24.53
N ALA A 235 22.35 4.19 23.47
CA ALA A 235 21.76 3.80 22.18
C ALA A 235 22.62 2.71 21.49
N PRO A 236 21.99 1.65 20.93
CA PRO A 236 22.71 0.71 20.08
C PRO A 236 23.02 1.34 18.73
N LYS A 237 23.96 0.77 17.97
CA LYS A 237 24.02 1.07 16.52
C LYS A 237 22.78 0.48 15.88
N LEU A 238 21.98 1.32 15.23
CA LEU A 238 20.77 0.95 14.52
C LEU A 238 21.05 0.93 13.02
N ARG A 239 20.82 -0.21 12.38
CA ARG A 239 20.81 -0.34 10.93
C ARG A 239 19.40 -0.61 10.45
N ILE A 240 18.95 0.09 9.41
CA ILE A 240 17.68 -0.18 8.74
C ILE A 240 17.94 -0.47 7.27
N THR A 241 17.56 -1.67 6.83
CA THR A 241 17.44 -2.02 5.42
C THR A 241 15.99 -1.84 4.99
N GLY A 242 15.73 -0.73 4.30
CA GLY A 242 14.42 -0.41 3.74
C GLY A 242 14.25 -1.06 2.38
N ILE A 243 13.21 -1.87 2.21
CA ILE A 243 12.90 -2.56 0.95
C ILE A 243 11.53 -2.07 0.45
N ASP A 244 11.41 -1.69 -0.81
CA ASP A 244 10.12 -1.37 -1.42
C ASP A 244 10.14 -1.58 -2.94
N LEU A 245 8.96 -1.57 -3.55
CA LEU A 245 8.85 -1.66 -5.01
C LEU A 245 9.36 -0.37 -5.66
N PRO A 246 10.06 -0.48 -6.82
CA PRO A 246 10.47 0.67 -7.60
C PRO A 246 9.31 1.61 -7.93
N GLN A 247 9.52 2.92 -7.83
CA GLN A 247 8.54 3.89 -8.29
C GLN A 247 8.39 3.87 -9.82
N PRO A 248 7.18 4.08 -10.35
CA PRO A 248 6.99 4.28 -11.78
C PRO A 248 7.67 5.59 -12.22
N GLY A 249 8.21 5.61 -13.44
CA GLY A 249 8.82 6.79 -14.04
C GLY A 249 10.35 6.83 -13.91
N PHE A 250 10.93 8.03 -14.03
CA PHE A 250 12.38 8.24 -14.20
C PHE A 250 13.21 8.16 -12.91
N ARG A 251 12.57 8.15 -11.74
CA ARG A 251 13.27 8.11 -10.44
C ARG A 251 12.78 6.95 -9.56
N PRO A 252 13.04 5.69 -9.96
CA PRO A 252 12.50 4.51 -9.28
C PRO A 252 12.90 4.38 -7.81
N THR A 253 14.01 4.98 -7.40
CA THR A 253 14.55 4.88 -6.03
C THR A 253 14.33 6.14 -5.19
N GLU A 254 13.68 7.18 -5.71
CA GLU A 254 13.66 8.51 -5.06
C GLU A 254 13.06 8.44 -3.64
N ARG A 255 11.82 7.96 -3.51
CA ARG A 255 11.11 7.90 -2.22
C ARG A 255 11.87 7.09 -1.16
N ILE A 256 12.46 5.97 -1.54
CA ILE A 256 13.16 5.12 -0.57
C ILE A 256 14.48 5.75 -0.10
N LYS A 257 15.14 6.52 -0.97
CA LYS A 257 16.31 7.34 -0.60
C LYS A 257 15.91 8.52 0.29
N GLN A 258 14.86 9.23 -0.06
CA GLN A 258 14.32 10.33 0.77
C GLN A 258 13.88 9.84 2.16
N THR A 259 13.33 8.63 2.23
CA THR A 259 13.03 7.99 3.52
C THR A 259 14.30 7.77 4.35
N GLY A 260 15.37 7.28 3.73
CA GLY A 260 16.68 7.14 4.38
C GLY A 260 17.19 8.44 4.97
N LEU A 261 17.24 9.51 4.16
CA LEU A 261 17.71 10.83 4.59
C LEU A 261 16.92 11.37 5.80
N ARG A 262 15.59 11.22 5.79
CA ARG A 262 14.75 11.59 6.94
C ARG A 262 15.11 10.79 8.20
N LEU A 263 15.33 9.48 8.08
CA LEU A 263 15.66 8.63 9.22
C LEU A 263 17.06 8.93 9.77
N GLU A 264 18.03 9.21 8.89
CA GLU A 264 19.37 9.68 9.28
C GLU A 264 19.29 10.98 10.08
N GLU A 265 18.43 11.92 9.69
CA GLU A 265 18.22 13.17 10.40
C GLU A 265 17.60 12.96 11.79
N TYR A 266 16.63 12.04 11.93
CA TYR A 266 16.09 11.65 13.23
C TYR A 266 17.17 11.02 14.11
N ALA A 267 17.93 10.08 13.58
CA ALA A 267 18.99 9.41 14.32
C ALA A 267 20.06 10.38 14.79
N LYS A 268 20.50 11.30 13.92
CA LYS A 268 21.44 12.38 14.26
C LYS A 268 20.91 13.26 15.39
N ASN A 269 19.66 13.70 15.32
CA ASN A 269 19.09 14.58 16.35
C ASN A 269 18.92 13.89 17.71
N PHE A 270 18.75 12.57 17.75
CA PHE A 270 18.67 11.80 18.98
C PHE A 270 20.00 11.15 19.41
N GLY A 271 21.09 11.38 18.69
CA GLY A 271 22.40 10.82 19.00
C GLY A 271 22.45 9.29 18.89
N VAL A 272 21.65 8.69 18.00
CA VAL A 272 21.66 7.24 17.74
C VAL A 272 22.63 6.93 16.59
N PRO A 273 23.67 6.09 16.79
CA PRO A 273 24.52 5.66 15.69
C PRO A 273 23.70 4.90 14.65
N PHE A 274 23.71 5.36 13.40
CA PHE A 274 22.73 4.92 12.41
C PHE A 274 23.33 4.63 11.04
N GLU A 275 22.77 3.62 10.37
CA GLU A 275 23.10 3.23 9.01
C GLU A 275 21.82 2.87 8.26
N TYR A 276 21.66 3.38 7.04
CA TYR A 276 20.53 3.07 6.20
C TYR A 276 20.97 2.41 4.89
N HIS A 277 20.28 1.33 4.52
CA HIS A 277 20.47 0.65 3.25
C HIS A 277 19.13 0.57 2.51
N CYS A 278 19.05 1.08 1.28
CA CYS A 278 17.82 1.02 0.50
C CYS A 278 17.91 -0.02 -0.62
N ILE A 279 16.85 -0.83 -0.77
CA ILE A 279 16.68 -1.78 -1.87
C ILE A 279 15.35 -1.48 -2.56
N ALA A 280 15.41 -1.00 -3.81
CA ALA A 280 14.24 -0.75 -4.64
C ALA A 280 14.17 -1.81 -5.75
N THR A 281 13.50 -2.92 -5.48
CA THR A 281 13.36 -4.04 -6.42
C THR A 281 12.11 -4.87 -6.12
N LEU A 282 11.80 -5.83 -7.00
CA LEU A 282 10.82 -6.87 -6.72
C LEU A 282 11.34 -7.77 -5.60
N TRP A 283 10.49 -8.14 -4.65
CA TRP A 283 10.96 -8.81 -3.43
C TRP A 283 11.52 -10.21 -3.69
N GLU A 284 10.99 -10.90 -4.70
CA GLU A 284 11.46 -12.21 -5.16
C GLU A 284 12.83 -12.19 -5.85
N THR A 285 13.43 -11.01 -6.09
CA THR A 285 14.76 -10.91 -6.69
C THR A 285 15.85 -10.61 -5.67
N ILE A 286 15.51 -10.52 -4.37
CA ILE A 286 16.45 -10.13 -3.32
C ILE A 286 17.25 -11.34 -2.87
N CYS A 287 18.58 -11.21 -2.86
CA CYS A 287 19.49 -12.21 -2.36
C CYS A 287 19.99 -11.86 -0.94
N ILE A 288 20.55 -12.85 -0.23
CA ILE A 288 21.05 -12.64 1.15
C ILE A 288 22.16 -11.58 1.17
N GLU A 289 23.03 -11.59 0.16
CA GLU A 289 24.17 -10.67 0.04
C GLU A 289 23.74 -9.21 -0.11
N ASP A 290 22.53 -8.96 -0.61
CA ASP A 290 21.96 -7.62 -0.73
C ASP A 290 21.60 -7.03 0.64
N LEU A 291 21.28 -7.88 1.62
CA LEU A 291 20.83 -7.45 2.96
C LEU A 291 21.98 -7.00 3.87
N LYS A 292 23.23 -7.25 3.47
CA LYS A 292 24.46 -6.84 4.19
C LYS A 292 24.48 -7.27 5.66
N ILE A 293 23.95 -8.44 5.98
CA ILE A 293 23.79 -8.96 7.36
C ILE A 293 25.17 -9.15 8.02
N ASP A 294 25.26 -8.79 9.30
CA ASP A 294 26.43 -8.96 10.16
C ASP A 294 26.10 -9.98 11.26
N ASP A 295 26.99 -10.94 11.53
CA ASP A 295 26.75 -12.02 12.49
C ASP A 295 26.60 -11.52 13.95
N GLU A 296 27.11 -10.32 14.25
CA GLU A 296 27.09 -9.77 15.59
C GLU A 296 25.91 -8.80 15.86
N GLU A 297 24.88 -8.80 14.99
CA GLU A 297 23.70 -7.93 15.12
C GLU A 297 22.44 -8.71 15.53
N VAL A 298 21.56 -8.07 16.30
CA VAL A 298 20.20 -8.59 16.49
C VAL A 298 19.39 -8.28 15.24
N LEU A 299 19.09 -9.32 14.46
CA LEU A 299 18.37 -9.22 13.19
C LEU A 299 16.86 -9.34 13.39
N ILE A 300 16.09 -8.35 12.92
CA ILE A 300 14.63 -8.34 12.92
C ILE A 300 14.13 -8.14 11.49
N VAL A 301 13.18 -8.96 11.06
CA VAL A 301 12.47 -8.78 9.78
C VAL A 301 11.03 -8.36 10.06
N ILE A 302 10.54 -7.36 9.33
CA ILE A 302 9.21 -6.79 9.53
C ILE A 302 8.51 -6.68 8.18
N SER A 303 7.24 -7.09 8.12
CA SER A 303 6.35 -6.75 7.02
C SER A 303 4.96 -6.43 7.56
N LEU A 304 4.56 -5.16 7.49
CA LEU A 304 3.24 -4.71 7.96
C LEU A 304 2.36 -4.32 6.78
N TYR A 305 1.38 -5.17 6.44
CA TYR A 305 0.34 -4.92 5.43
C TYR A 305 0.84 -4.81 3.98
N ARG A 306 2.04 -5.33 3.73
CA ARG A 306 2.71 -5.24 2.42
C ARG A 306 2.92 -6.60 1.76
N PHE A 307 2.87 -7.67 2.55
CA PHE A 307 2.96 -9.05 2.06
C PHE A 307 1.69 -9.42 1.26
N LYS A 308 1.71 -9.12 -0.04
CA LYS A 308 0.61 -9.44 -0.98
C LYS A 308 0.78 -10.86 -1.53
N GLN A 309 -0.34 -11.53 -1.76
CA GLN A 309 -0.35 -12.84 -2.42
C GLN A 309 -0.29 -12.63 -3.94
N ASP A 310 0.79 -13.11 -4.55
CA ASP A 310 1.02 -12.99 -5.99
C ASP A 310 0.20 -13.99 -6.83
N ARG A 311 0.24 -13.75 -8.15
CA ARG A 311 -0.58 -14.29 -9.25
C ARG A 311 -0.71 -15.82 -9.26
N ASP A 312 -1.95 -16.29 -9.39
CA ASP A 312 -2.35 -17.66 -9.78
C ASP A 312 -1.63 -18.79 -9.03
N GLU A 313 -2.10 -19.09 -7.81
CA GLU A 313 -1.63 -20.23 -7.01
C GLU A 313 -2.05 -21.59 -7.57
N THR A 314 -2.85 -21.64 -8.63
CA THR A 314 -3.29 -22.91 -9.21
C THR A 314 -2.13 -23.74 -9.80
N PHE A 315 -0.94 -23.15 -10.06
CA PHE A 315 0.18 -23.91 -10.67
C PHE A 315 1.63 -23.53 -10.27
N ALA A 316 1.89 -22.60 -9.34
CA ALA A 316 3.27 -22.16 -9.07
C ALA A 316 3.82 -22.62 -7.71
N LYS A 317 4.69 -23.64 -7.72
CA LYS A 317 5.63 -23.94 -6.61
C LYS A 317 6.59 -22.76 -6.30
N ASP A 318 6.65 -21.76 -7.18
CA ASP A 318 7.56 -20.61 -7.14
C ASP A 318 6.81 -19.26 -7.05
N SER A 319 5.91 -19.10 -6.08
CA SER A 319 5.29 -17.77 -5.82
C SER A 319 6.29 -16.81 -5.15
N SER A 320 6.19 -15.49 -5.42
CA SER A 320 7.01 -14.46 -4.75
C SER A 320 6.95 -14.58 -3.22
N ARG A 321 5.75 -14.87 -2.69
CA ARG A 321 5.52 -15.14 -1.27
C ARG A 321 6.42 -16.25 -0.73
N VAL A 322 6.48 -17.39 -1.42
CA VAL A 322 7.30 -18.54 -1.01
C VAL A 322 8.78 -18.19 -1.09
N HIS A 323 9.21 -17.48 -2.14
CA HIS A 323 10.59 -17.02 -2.28
C HIS A 323 11.01 -16.12 -1.11
N VAL A 324 10.20 -15.11 -0.78
CA VAL A 324 10.51 -14.18 0.30
C VAL A 324 10.47 -14.89 1.66
N LEU A 325 9.51 -15.77 1.94
CA LEU A 325 9.50 -16.55 3.18
C LEU A 325 10.74 -17.45 3.30
N ASN A 326 11.19 -18.07 2.19
CA ASN A 326 12.41 -18.86 2.17
C ASN A 326 13.66 -18.00 2.44
N LEU A 327 13.76 -16.81 1.85
CA LEU A 327 14.83 -15.86 2.13
C LEU A 327 14.87 -15.49 3.62
N ILE A 328 13.72 -15.10 4.18
CA ILE A 328 13.59 -14.76 5.61
C ILE A 328 14.01 -15.96 6.48
N ARG A 329 13.64 -17.18 6.10
CA ARG A 329 14.02 -18.38 6.84
C ARG A 329 15.53 -18.62 6.80
N GLN A 330 16.16 -18.44 5.65
CA GLN A 330 17.59 -18.67 5.45
C GLN A 330 18.45 -17.72 6.29
N ILE A 331 18.04 -16.45 6.41
CA ILE A 331 18.74 -15.45 7.22
C ILE A 331 18.47 -15.58 8.73
N LYS A 332 17.56 -16.47 9.14
CA LYS A 332 17.28 -16.85 10.54
C LYS A 332 17.19 -15.65 11.49
N PRO A 333 16.26 -14.69 11.26
CA PRO A 333 16.17 -13.52 12.11
C PRO A 333 15.81 -13.89 13.54
N THR A 334 16.23 -13.06 14.49
CA THR A 334 15.83 -13.19 15.90
C THR A 334 14.31 -13.09 16.03
N LEU A 335 13.70 -12.16 15.29
CA LEU A 335 12.25 -12.00 15.19
C LEU A 335 11.83 -11.75 13.74
N PHE A 336 10.76 -12.41 13.31
CA PHE A 336 9.98 -12.04 12.14
C PHE A 336 8.60 -11.56 12.59
N ILE A 337 8.29 -10.28 12.39
CA ILE A 337 7.01 -9.67 12.77
C ILE A 337 6.19 -9.42 11.52
N LEU A 338 4.98 -9.99 11.48
CA LEU A 338 4.08 -9.89 10.34
C LEU A 338 2.79 -9.19 10.75
N GLY A 339 2.35 -8.23 9.94
CA GLY A 339 1.03 -7.62 10.01
C GLY A 339 0.28 -7.85 8.71
N ILE A 340 -0.98 -8.29 8.79
CA ILE A 340 -1.83 -8.55 7.61
C ILE A 340 -3.17 -7.83 7.70
N PHE A 341 -3.71 -7.49 6.54
CA PHE A 341 -5.11 -7.07 6.42
C PHE A 341 -5.97 -8.32 6.29
N ASN A 342 -6.84 -8.54 7.27
CA ASN A 342 -7.65 -9.74 7.38
C ASN A 342 -8.83 -9.67 6.41
N GLY A 343 -8.79 -10.49 5.37
CA GLY A 343 -9.84 -10.58 4.37
C GLY A 343 -9.58 -11.76 3.44
N SER A 344 -10.60 -12.27 2.77
CA SER A 344 -10.41 -13.31 1.75
C SER A 344 -11.50 -13.15 0.73
N PHE A 345 -11.18 -13.07 -0.55
CA PHE A 345 -12.15 -12.79 -1.60
C PHE A 345 -12.36 -14.00 -2.51
N SER A 346 -13.62 -14.22 -2.89
CA SER A 346 -13.98 -15.33 -3.79
C SER A 346 -13.41 -15.11 -5.20
N PRO A 347 -13.00 -16.17 -5.91
CA PRO A 347 -12.67 -16.06 -7.34
C PRO A 347 -13.90 -15.74 -8.20
N LEU A 348 -15.10 -16.15 -7.75
CA LEU A 348 -16.36 -15.81 -8.42
C LEU A 348 -16.73 -14.34 -8.17
N PHE A 349 -16.87 -13.56 -9.26
CA PHE A 349 -17.09 -12.11 -9.22
C PHE A 349 -18.27 -11.68 -8.35
N ALA A 350 -19.47 -12.22 -8.53
CA ALA A 350 -20.64 -11.78 -7.75
C ALA A 350 -20.48 -12.02 -6.24
N ARG A 351 -19.84 -13.13 -5.85
CA ARG A 351 -19.53 -13.42 -4.43
C ARG A 351 -18.42 -12.51 -3.91
N ARG A 352 -17.40 -12.25 -4.74
CA ARG A 352 -16.33 -11.29 -4.44
C ARG A 352 -16.90 -9.90 -4.19
N PHE A 353 -17.71 -9.39 -5.10
CA PHE A 353 -18.31 -8.06 -5.02
C PHE A 353 -19.09 -7.88 -3.72
N ARG A 354 -19.95 -8.84 -3.33
CA ARG A 354 -20.67 -8.79 -2.05
C ARG A 354 -19.74 -8.70 -0.85
N LYS A 355 -18.63 -9.44 -0.87
CA LYS A 355 -17.65 -9.43 0.22
C LYS A 355 -16.83 -8.14 0.25
N VAL A 356 -16.48 -7.59 -0.91
CA VAL A 356 -15.87 -6.25 -1.05
C VAL A 356 -16.81 -5.19 -0.47
N LEU A 357 -18.08 -5.18 -0.89
CA LEU A 357 -19.09 -4.25 -0.37
C LEU A 357 -19.16 -4.35 1.16
N LEU A 358 -19.35 -5.54 1.72
CA LEU A 358 -19.42 -5.73 3.17
C LEU A 358 -18.17 -5.24 3.92
N GLN A 359 -16.98 -5.61 3.43
CA GLN A 359 -15.73 -5.30 4.10
C GLN A 359 -15.41 -3.80 4.06
N TYR A 360 -15.59 -3.16 2.91
CA TYR A 360 -15.28 -1.74 2.77
C TYR A 360 -16.40 -0.84 3.30
N SER A 361 -17.68 -1.26 3.32
CA SER A 361 -18.74 -0.51 4.01
C SER A 361 -18.40 -0.28 5.48
N LEU A 362 -17.76 -1.24 6.15
CA LEU A 362 -17.32 -1.08 7.54
C LEU A 362 -16.19 -0.05 7.70
N LEU A 363 -15.25 0.01 6.77
CA LEU A 363 -14.18 1.02 6.80
C LEU A 363 -14.74 2.42 6.50
N PHE A 364 -15.66 2.55 5.54
CA PHE A 364 -16.32 3.82 5.23
C PHE A 364 -17.27 4.28 6.34
N ASP A 365 -17.97 3.36 7.02
CA ASP A 365 -18.76 3.62 8.23
C ASP A 365 -17.86 4.13 9.37
N MET A 366 -16.70 3.51 9.57
CA MET A 366 -15.71 3.96 10.56
C MET A 366 -15.29 5.41 10.29
N PHE A 367 -14.92 5.76 9.05
CA PHE A 367 -14.56 7.15 8.73
C PHE A 367 -15.75 8.10 8.83
N ASP A 368 -16.94 7.72 8.38
CA ASP A 368 -18.14 8.57 8.49
C ASP A 368 -18.56 8.81 9.94
N THR A 369 -18.23 7.88 10.85
CA THR A 369 -18.45 8.02 12.28
C THR A 369 -17.43 8.95 12.94
N LEU A 370 -16.16 8.89 12.52
CA LEU A 370 -15.04 9.44 13.29
C LEU A 370 -14.47 10.74 12.73
N VAL A 371 -14.57 10.97 11.43
CA VAL A 371 -13.83 12.04 10.74
C VAL A 371 -14.81 13.01 10.06
N PRO A 372 -14.58 14.33 10.16
CA PRO A 372 -15.36 15.34 9.44
C PRO A 372 -15.46 15.06 7.93
N ARG A 373 -16.57 15.47 7.31
CA ARG A 373 -16.82 15.11 5.90
C ARG A 373 -15.99 15.91 4.92
N ASP A 374 -15.59 17.11 5.29
CA ASP A 374 -14.75 18.00 4.51
C ASP A 374 -13.24 17.80 4.75
N ASP A 375 -12.85 16.91 5.67
CA ASP A 375 -11.44 16.63 5.99
C ASP A 375 -10.66 16.18 4.74
N GLU A 376 -9.64 16.97 4.37
CA GLU A 376 -8.82 16.74 3.19
C GLU A 376 -7.99 15.45 3.30
N GLY A 377 -7.53 15.11 4.51
CA GLY A 377 -6.77 13.90 4.79
C GLY A 377 -7.61 12.66 4.53
N ARG A 378 -8.86 12.64 4.99
CA ARG A 378 -9.83 11.56 4.73
C ARG A 378 -10.12 11.44 3.24
N GLN A 379 -10.43 12.55 2.57
CA GLN A 379 -10.71 12.53 1.12
C GLN A 379 -9.50 11.99 0.33
N LEU A 380 -8.28 12.39 0.70
CA LEU A 380 -7.07 11.88 0.07
C LEU A 380 -6.86 10.39 0.38
N MET A 381 -7.12 9.94 1.62
CA MET A 381 -7.04 8.54 1.99
C MET A 381 -8.00 7.67 1.17
N GLU A 382 -9.28 8.06 1.13
CA GLU A 382 -10.32 7.34 0.40
C GLU A 382 -9.99 7.27 -1.09
N ARG A 383 -9.62 8.39 -1.72
CA ARG A 383 -9.37 8.47 -3.17
C ARG A 383 -8.06 7.83 -3.63
N ALA A 384 -7.03 7.84 -2.80
CA ALA A 384 -5.67 7.51 -3.24
C ALA A 384 -5.09 6.25 -2.59
N LEU A 385 -5.57 5.85 -1.40
CA LEU A 385 -5.09 4.67 -0.70
C LEU A 385 -6.14 3.55 -0.67
N LEU A 386 -7.43 3.87 -0.48
CA LEU A 386 -8.50 2.86 -0.42
C LEU A 386 -9.11 2.56 -1.79
N ALA A 387 -9.31 3.58 -2.64
CA ALA A 387 -9.93 3.38 -3.95
C ALA A 387 -9.15 2.41 -4.86
N PRO A 388 -7.81 2.47 -4.99
CA PRO A 388 -7.09 1.55 -5.88
C PRO A 388 -7.30 0.06 -5.57
N PRO A 389 -7.14 -0.42 -4.31
CA PRO A 389 -7.37 -1.84 -4.04
C PRO A 389 -8.84 -2.26 -4.19
N ILE A 390 -9.80 -1.41 -3.78
CA ILE A 390 -11.23 -1.67 -4.00
C ILE A 390 -11.52 -1.81 -5.50
N PHE A 391 -11.02 -0.86 -6.29
CA PHE A 391 -11.19 -0.84 -7.73
C PHE A 391 -10.60 -2.11 -8.38
N ASN A 392 -9.41 -2.54 -7.98
CA ASN A 392 -8.79 -3.76 -8.51
C ASN A 392 -9.63 -5.01 -8.24
N LEU A 393 -10.20 -5.14 -7.04
CA LEU A 393 -11.05 -6.27 -6.66
C LEU A 393 -12.34 -6.37 -7.49
N VAL A 394 -12.86 -5.24 -7.97
CA VAL A 394 -14.09 -5.16 -8.76
C VAL A 394 -13.79 -5.24 -10.27
N ALA A 395 -12.85 -4.42 -10.74
CA ALA A 395 -12.64 -4.16 -12.17
C ALA A 395 -11.73 -5.16 -12.86
N CYS A 396 -10.81 -5.80 -12.12
CA CYS A 396 -9.80 -6.68 -12.70
C CYS A 396 -10.12 -8.17 -12.48
N GLU A 397 -9.56 -9.03 -13.33
CA GLU A 397 -9.68 -10.49 -13.28
C GLU A 397 -8.34 -11.16 -13.56
N GLY A 398 -8.26 -12.45 -13.22
CA GLY A 398 -7.08 -13.28 -13.52
C GLY A 398 -5.79 -12.65 -13.00
N CYS A 399 -4.77 -12.53 -13.86
CA CYS A 399 -3.47 -11.99 -13.49
C CYS A 399 -3.46 -10.47 -13.21
N ASP A 400 -4.48 -9.73 -13.67
CA ASP A 400 -4.60 -8.29 -13.44
C ASP A 400 -5.30 -7.97 -12.10
N GLN A 401 -6.03 -8.93 -11.53
CA GLN A 401 -6.45 -8.86 -10.13
C GLN A 401 -5.23 -9.18 -9.25
N VAL A 402 -4.65 -8.16 -8.62
CA VAL A 402 -3.45 -8.29 -7.79
C VAL A 402 -3.76 -8.21 -6.30
N GLU A 403 -4.91 -7.65 -5.92
CA GLU A 403 -5.33 -7.62 -4.52
C GLU A 403 -5.94 -8.95 -4.11
N ARG A 404 -5.18 -9.72 -3.32
CA ARG A 404 -5.57 -11.02 -2.77
C ARG A 404 -5.17 -11.09 -1.30
N PRO A 405 -5.87 -10.39 -0.39
CA PRO A 405 -5.69 -10.63 1.03
C PRO A 405 -6.16 -12.05 1.37
N ASP A 406 -5.54 -12.60 2.41
CA ASP A 406 -5.97 -13.83 3.06
C ASP A 406 -6.22 -13.59 4.56
N THR A 407 -6.96 -14.49 5.17
CA THR A 407 -7.25 -14.47 6.60
C THR A 407 -5.99 -14.74 7.41
N TYR A 408 -5.94 -14.26 8.67
CA TYR A 408 -4.82 -14.58 9.57
C TYR A 408 -4.63 -16.09 9.76
N LYS A 409 -5.70 -16.89 9.68
CA LYS A 409 -5.63 -18.36 9.73
C LYS A 409 -4.97 -18.95 8.49
N GLY A 410 -5.27 -18.42 7.30
CA GLY A 410 -4.58 -18.79 6.05
C GLY A 410 -3.10 -18.45 6.12
N TRP A 411 -2.77 -17.23 6.57
CA TRP A 411 -1.39 -16.80 6.82
C TRP A 411 -0.66 -17.68 7.83
N HIS A 412 -1.31 -18.04 8.94
CA HIS A 412 -0.71 -18.91 9.95
C HIS A 412 -0.28 -20.26 9.33
N ASN A 413 -1.11 -20.87 8.50
CA ASN A 413 -0.77 -22.11 7.79
C ASN A 413 0.43 -21.89 6.85
N SER A 414 0.36 -20.88 5.97
CA SER A 414 1.43 -20.62 4.99
C SER A 414 2.79 -20.34 5.64
N ILE A 415 2.82 -19.59 6.74
CA ILE A 415 4.07 -19.26 7.46
C ILE A 415 4.60 -20.50 8.20
N SER A 416 3.72 -21.29 8.79
CA SER A 416 4.09 -22.52 9.49
C SER A 416 4.65 -23.58 8.53
N GLU A 417 4.04 -23.73 7.36
CA GLU A 417 4.50 -24.59 6.26
C GLU A 417 5.84 -24.12 5.69
N ALA A 418 6.06 -22.80 5.64
CA ALA A 418 7.34 -22.22 5.27
C ALA A 418 8.43 -22.37 6.34
N GLY A 419 8.22 -23.18 7.39
CA GLY A 419 9.27 -23.53 8.35
C GLY A 419 9.45 -22.53 9.49
N PHE A 420 8.45 -21.70 9.79
CA PHE A 420 8.47 -20.81 10.94
C PHE A 420 7.70 -21.40 12.13
N GLN A 421 8.04 -20.94 13.33
CA GLN A 421 7.34 -21.21 14.57
C GLN A 421 6.79 -19.90 15.13
N GLN A 422 5.49 -19.83 15.39
CA GLN A 422 4.87 -18.68 16.05
C GLN A 422 5.37 -18.59 17.50
N LEU A 423 5.63 -17.38 17.95
CA LEU A 423 5.98 -17.08 19.33
C LEU A 423 4.73 -16.63 20.08
N PRO A 424 4.55 -17.07 21.34
CA PRO A 424 3.48 -16.56 22.20
C PRO A 424 3.58 -15.05 22.38
N LEU A 425 2.44 -14.38 22.45
CA LEU A 425 2.45 -12.93 22.64
C LEU A 425 2.86 -12.54 24.06
N ASP A 426 3.72 -11.53 24.15
CA ASP A 426 4.04 -10.88 25.42
C ASP A 426 2.81 -10.15 25.98
N GLN A 427 2.34 -10.62 27.12
CA GLN A 427 1.13 -10.12 27.76
C GLN A 427 1.27 -8.68 28.26
N GLY A 428 2.49 -8.18 28.52
CA GLY A 428 2.74 -6.78 28.82
C GLY A 428 2.53 -5.90 27.58
N ILE A 429 3.04 -6.34 26.43
CA ILE A 429 2.83 -5.66 25.14
C ILE A 429 1.35 -5.67 24.75
N VAL A 430 0.66 -6.81 24.86
CA VAL A 430 -0.79 -6.90 24.57
C VAL A 430 -1.61 -5.97 25.48
N LYS A 431 -1.28 -5.90 26.77
CA LYS A 431 -1.91 -4.96 27.72
C LYS A 431 -1.64 -3.51 27.34
N ASN A 432 -0.42 -3.17 26.92
CA ASN A 432 -0.07 -1.84 26.44
C ASN A 432 -0.89 -1.44 25.20
N CYS A 433 -1.00 -2.33 24.21
CA CYS A 433 -1.85 -2.13 23.03
C CYS A 433 -3.32 -1.89 23.42
N ASN A 434 -3.85 -2.69 24.32
CA ASN A 434 -5.21 -2.52 24.84
C ASN A 434 -5.41 -1.18 25.56
N ALA A 435 -4.47 -0.78 26.42
CA ALA A 435 -4.52 0.49 27.14
C ALA A 435 -4.52 1.67 26.16
N LYS A 436 -3.70 1.63 25.10
CA LYS A 436 -3.62 2.66 24.07
C LYS A 436 -4.90 2.80 23.24
N VAL A 437 -5.64 1.72 23.01
CA VAL A 437 -6.97 1.83 22.37
C VAL A 437 -7.98 2.46 23.32
N LYS A 438 -7.96 2.05 24.60
CA LYS A 438 -8.90 2.55 25.61
C LYS A 438 -8.61 3.99 26.07
N SER A 439 -7.42 4.54 25.80
CA SER A 439 -7.01 5.85 26.31
C SER A 439 -7.67 7.05 25.61
N GLY A 440 -8.39 6.85 24.50
CA GLY A 440 -9.09 7.94 23.82
C GLY A 440 -9.80 7.56 22.52
N TYR A 441 -9.52 6.38 21.96
CA TYR A 441 -10.22 5.93 20.76
C TYR A 441 -11.70 5.60 21.03
N HIS A 442 -12.49 5.47 19.96
CA HIS A 442 -13.93 5.24 20.06
C HIS A 442 -14.18 3.83 20.59
N GLU A 443 -15.20 3.64 21.43
CA GLU A 443 -15.48 2.38 22.13
C GLU A 443 -15.67 1.16 21.20
N SER A 444 -16.10 1.40 19.96
CA SER A 444 -16.24 0.36 18.94
C SER A 444 -14.92 -0.21 18.42
N PHE A 445 -13.78 0.39 18.75
CA PHE A 445 -12.47 -0.21 18.47
C PHE A 445 -12.12 -1.24 19.52
N PHE A 446 -11.51 -2.34 19.07
CA PHE A 446 -11.03 -3.38 19.97
C PHE A 446 -9.67 -3.91 19.53
N VAL A 447 -8.93 -4.42 20.51
CA VAL A 447 -7.75 -5.25 20.36
C VAL A 447 -8.04 -6.55 21.10
N ASP A 448 -7.79 -7.68 20.47
CA ASP A 448 -8.02 -9.00 21.04
C ASP A 448 -6.82 -9.91 20.74
N GLU A 449 -6.78 -11.06 21.41
CA GLU A 449 -5.76 -12.08 21.21
C GLU A 449 -6.42 -13.43 20.87
N GLU A 450 -6.10 -13.99 19.71
CA GLU A 450 -6.54 -15.33 19.32
C GLU A 450 -5.38 -16.11 18.70
N SER A 451 -5.05 -17.28 19.24
CA SER A 451 -3.99 -18.16 18.71
C SER A 451 -2.66 -17.41 18.50
N ASP A 452 -2.23 -16.63 19.51
CA ASP A 452 -1.03 -15.79 19.48
C ASP A 452 -1.00 -14.74 18.36
N TRP A 453 -2.15 -14.36 17.81
CA TRP A 453 -2.32 -13.20 16.94
C TRP A 453 -2.93 -12.04 17.72
N LEU A 454 -2.36 -10.86 17.57
CA LEU A 454 -2.96 -9.61 18.02
C LEU A 454 -3.96 -9.15 16.95
N LEU A 455 -5.24 -9.22 17.26
CA LEU A 455 -6.33 -8.86 16.37
C LEU A 455 -6.78 -7.44 16.64
N GLN A 456 -7.05 -6.68 15.59
CA GLN A 456 -7.56 -5.31 15.68
C GLN A 456 -8.83 -5.17 14.85
N GLY A 457 -9.84 -4.49 15.39
CA GLY A 457 -11.11 -4.39 14.71
C GLY A 457 -12.00 -3.23 15.11
N TRP A 458 -13.12 -3.13 14.38
CA TRP A 458 -14.15 -2.10 14.50
C TRP A 458 -15.54 -2.77 14.49
N LYS A 459 -16.40 -2.42 15.45
CA LYS A 459 -17.79 -2.93 15.57
C LYS A 459 -17.86 -4.48 15.45
N GLY A 460 -16.98 -5.17 16.17
CA GLY A 460 -16.93 -6.65 16.21
C GLY A 460 -16.33 -7.32 14.97
N ARG A 461 -15.76 -6.56 14.02
CA ARG A 461 -15.12 -7.10 12.81
C ARG A 461 -13.61 -6.91 12.85
N ILE A 462 -12.88 -8.00 12.69
CA ILE A 462 -11.41 -8.03 12.64
C ILE A 462 -10.95 -7.50 11.27
N ASN A 463 -10.14 -6.44 11.28
CA ASN A 463 -9.58 -5.81 10.08
C ASN A 463 -8.10 -6.11 9.90
N TYR A 464 -7.34 -6.14 11.00
CA TYR A 464 -5.91 -6.37 10.96
C TYR A 464 -5.50 -7.40 11.99
N ALA A 465 -4.43 -8.14 11.69
CA ALA A 465 -3.85 -9.11 12.60
C ALA A 465 -2.32 -8.99 12.58
N LEU A 466 -1.69 -9.11 13.74
CA LEU A 466 -0.22 -9.14 13.88
C LEU A 466 0.23 -10.40 14.59
N SER A 467 1.39 -10.91 14.23
CA SER A 467 2.02 -12.07 14.86
C SER A 467 3.54 -11.96 14.83
N VAL A 468 4.18 -12.75 15.70
CA VAL A 468 5.63 -12.79 15.86
C VAL A 468 6.10 -14.23 15.66
N TRP A 469 7.17 -14.41 14.91
CA TRP A 469 7.68 -15.70 14.47
C TRP A 469 9.19 -15.79 14.64
N LYS A 470 9.69 -17.02 14.70
CA LYS A 470 11.11 -17.36 14.51
C LYS A 470 11.26 -18.47 13.46
N ALA A 471 12.39 -18.52 12.78
CA ALA A 471 12.71 -19.65 11.91
C ALA A 471 12.87 -20.92 12.75
N LYS A 472 12.31 -22.05 12.31
CA LYS A 472 12.57 -23.36 12.93
C LYS A 472 14.02 -23.75 12.63
N LEU A 473 14.75 -24.17 13.66
CA LEU A 473 16.03 -24.84 13.46
C LEU A 473 15.74 -26.22 12.89
N GLU A 474 16.29 -26.53 11.71
CA GLU A 474 16.31 -27.89 11.21
C GLU A 474 17.21 -28.69 12.17
N TYR A 475 16.63 -29.62 12.93
CA TYR A 475 17.42 -30.62 13.63
C TYR A 475 17.96 -31.58 12.55
N SER A 476 19.25 -31.45 12.26
CA SER A 476 20.01 -32.37 11.40
C SER A 476 20.08 -33.77 12.00
#